data_AF-A0A7K4TWL3-F1
#
_entry.id   AF-A0A7K4TWL3-F1
#
_cell.length_a   1.000
_cell.length_b   1.000
_cell.length_c   1.000
_cell.angle_alpha   90.00
_cell.angle_beta   90.00
_cell.angle_gamma   90.00
#
_symmetry.space_group_name_H-M   'P 1'
#
loop_
_entity.id
_entity.type
_entity.pdbx_description
1 polymer ?
#
loop_
_entity_poly.entity_id
_entity_poly.type
_entity_poly.pdbx_seq_one_letter_code
_entity_poly.pdbx_strand_id
1 'polypeptide(L)'
;RRRLKPLRTVVAWRGQAEWDQVMVGLYCGDSRLQEDALDRISAWKSRYGPKMPLAVDCMSELIHCKVIDSSGRMKSHELILSYGLALVRFVNLITERKQKMVSIPLRQLAREMDIPVWVVDLRHELTHGKLPRLALCRKGCDVVLDWLRKMYWNRQLGNNLCEEDEDDKEEQEEVEANAELDSDAWE
;
A
#
# COMPACT_ATOMS: atom_id res chain seq x y z
N ARG A 1 -1.09 -21.36 -30.95
CA ARG A 1 -0.91 -20.79 -29.58
C ARG A 1 0.40 -20.01 -29.55
N ARG A 2 0.38 -18.70 -29.81
CA ARG A 2 1.56 -17.84 -29.62
C ARG A 2 1.73 -17.66 -28.11
N ARG A 3 2.80 -18.22 -27.53
CA ARG A 3 3.22 -17.83 -26.19
C ARG A 3 3.58 -16.34 -26.26
N LEU A 4 2.74 -15.49 -25.68
CA LEU A 4 3.09 -14.10 -25.43
C LEU A 4 4.41 -14.12 -24.65
N LYS A 5 5.41 -13.37 -25.13
CA LYS A 5 6.67 -13.23 -24.38
C LYS A 5 6.30 -12.51 -23.07
N PRO A 6 6.76 -13.00 -21.91
CA PRO A 6 6.49 -12.32 -20.65
C PRO A 6 6.98 -10.88 -20.77
N LEU A 7 6.09 -9.94 -20.43
CA LEU A 7 6.42 -8.52 -20.41
C LEU A 7 7.63 -8.33 -19.49
N ARG A 8 8.66 -7.65 -19.98
CA ARG A 8 9.83 -7.31 -19.16
C ARG A 8 9.41 -6.21 -18.19
N THR A 9 9.03 -6.61 -16.98
CA THR A 9 8.78 -5.66 -15.89
C THR A 9 10.10 -5.05 -15.47
N VAL A 10 10.27 -3.75 -15.73
CA VAL A 10 11.40 -2.99 -15.18
C VAL A 10 11.14 -2.86 -13.67
N VAL A 11 12.21 -2.87 -12.85
CA VAL A 11 12.13 -2.72 -11.40
C VAL A 11 13.23 -1.80 -10.89
N ALA A 12 13.04 -1.25 -9.69
CA ALA A 12 13.97 -0.29 -9.09
C ALA A 12 15.18 -0.94 -8.40
N TRP A 13 15.08 -2.24 -8.07
CA TRP A 13 16.13 -3.03 -7.46
C TRP A 13 16.95 -3.79 -8.51
N ARG A 14 18.21 -4.10 -8.19
CA ARG A 14 19.16 -4.80 -9.05
C ARG A 14 18.72 -6.25 -9.31
N GLY A 15 18.09 -6.89 -8.34
CA GLY A 15 17.64 -8.28 -8.44
C GLY A 15 16.98 -8.76 -7.15
N GLN A 16 16.46 -9.99 -7.17
CA GLN A 16 15.66 -10.55 -6.07
C GLN A 16 16.37 -10.51 -4.71
N ALA A 17 17.67 -10.76 -4.68
CA ALA A 17 18.44 -10.71 -3.43
C ALA A 17 18.44 -9.32 -2.77
N GLU A 18 18.49 -8.24 -3.55
CA GLU A 18 18.42 -6.87 -2.99
C GLU A 18 17.02 -6.60 -2.41
N TRP A 19 15.99 -7.09 -3.09
CA TRP A 19 14.61 -6.99 -2.65
C TRP A 19 14.37 -7.74 -1.33
N ASP A 20 14.81 -9.00 -1.26
CA ASP A 20 14.67 -9.83 -0.06
C ASP A 20 15.46 -9.24 1.13
N GLN A 21 16.65 -8.70 0.88
CA GLN A 21 17.46 -8.05 1.91
C GLN A 21 16.75 -6.83 2.49
N VAL A 22 16.19 -5.95 1.65
CA VAL A 22 15.42 -4.79 2.12
C VAL A 22 14.21 -5.26 2.93
N MET A 23 13.52 -6.29 2.47
CA MET A 23 12.37 -6.84 3.18
C MET A 23 12.70 -7.37 4.57
N VAL A 24 13.77 -8.15 4.69
CA VAL A 24 14.25 -8.62 5.99
C VAL A 24 14.63 -7.42 6.86
N GLY A 25 15.35 -6.44 6.31
CA GLY A 25 15.76 -5.23 7.02
C GLY A 25 14.57 -4.44 7.57
N LEU A 26 13.52 -4.21 6.79
CA LEU A 26 12.33 -3.48 7.22
C LEU A 26 11.61 -4.17 8.40
N TYR A 27 11.52 -5.50 8.38
CA TYR A 27 10.72 -6.28 9.34
C TYR A 27 11.49 -6.86 10.52
N CYS A 28 12.83 -6.79 10.53
CA CYS A 28 13.64 -7.41 11.59
C CYS A 28 13.55 -6.73 12.96
N GLY A 29 13.05 -5.49 13.01
CA GLY A 29 12.89 -4.72 14.25
C GLY A 29 14.19 -4.13 14.82
N ASP A 30 15.33 -4.35 14.16
CA ASP A 30 16.59 -3.68 14.47
C ASP A 30 16.62 -2.30 13.79
N SER A 31 16.71 -1.23 14.57
CA SER A 31 16.64 0.15 14.05
C SER A 31 17.72 0.45 13.01
N ARG A 32 18.93 -0.10 13.15
CA ARG A 32 20.03 0.17 12.21
C ARG A 32 19.78 -0.50 10.87
N LEU A 33 19.34 -1.77 10.91
CA LEU A 33 18.98 -2.49 9.68
C LEU A 33 17.74 -1.89 9.01
N GLN A 34 16.80 -1.35 9.79
CA GLN A 34 15.65 -0.61 9.26
C GLN A 34 16.09 0.69 8.58
N GLU A 35 16.98 1.47 9.19
CA GLU A 35 17.56 2.68 8.58
C GLU A 35 18.28 2.36 7.26
N ASP A 36 19.15 1.34 7.25
CA ASP A 36 19.84 0.88 6.03
C ASP A 36 18.85 0.47 4.92
N ALA A 37 17.74 -0.20 5.28
CA ALA A 37 16.70 -0.59 4.34
C ALA A 37 15.91 0.62 3.80
N LEU A 38 15.64 1.62 4.64
CA LEU A 38 14.99 2.87 4.24
C LEU A 38 15.86 3.71 3.29
N ASP A 39 17.17 3.77 3.54
CA ASP A 39 18.13 4.42 2.64
C ASP A 39 18.17 3.73 1.27
N ARG A 40 18.08 2.39 1.26
CA ARG A 40 17.98 1.63 0.03
C ARG A 40 16.70 1.94 -0.75
N ILE A 41 15.55 2.02 -0.09
CA ILE A 41 14.29 2.42 -0.73
C ILE A 41 14.37 3.85 -1.26
N SER A 42 15.04 4.76 -0.56
CA SER A 42 15.26 6.13 -1.04
C SER A 42 16.08 6.15 -2.33
N ALA A 43 17.11 5.30 -2.44
CA ALA A 43 17.85 5.09 -3.68
C ALA A 43 17.02 4.41 -4.79
N TRP A 44 16.05 3.57 -4.44
CA TRP A 44 15.10 3.04 -5.41
C TRP A 44 14.18 4.15 -5.94
N LYS A 45 13.70 5.02 -5.05
CA LYS A 45 12.80 6.13 -5.37
C LYS A 45 13.43 7.16 -6.28
N SER A 46 14.72 7.46 -6.10
CA SER A 46 15.44 8.37 -7.00
C SER A 46 15.60 7.81 -8.43
N ARG A 47 15.64 6.48 -8.60
CA ARG A 47 15.73 5.82 -9.90
C ARG A 47 14.38 5.65 -10.59
N TYR A 48 13.37 5.27 -9.82
CA TYR A 48 12.03 4.91 -10.32
C TYR A 48 11.05 6.08 -10.36
N GLY A 49 11.30 7.10 -9.54
CA GLY A 49 10.49 8.30 -9.45
C GLY A 49 9.01 7.96 -9.17
N PRO A 50 8.06 8.57 -9.91
CA PRO A 50 6.62 8.35 -9.72
C PRO A 50 6.15 6.91 -9.96
N LYS A 51 6.97 6.05 -10.57
CA LYS A 51 6.62 4.65 -10.84
C LYS A 51 6.88 3.74 -9.63
N MET A 52 7.42 4.27 -8.53
CA MET A 52 7.62 3.50 -7.31
C MET A 52 6.29 2.89 -6.87
N PRO A 53 6.21 1.58 -6.59
CA PRO A 53 4.98 1.00 -6.08
C PRO A 53 4.57 1.69 -4.77
N LEU A 54 3.35 2.23 -4.75
CA LEU A 54 2.86 3.01 -3.62
C LEU A 54 2.83 2.20 -2.31
N ALA A 55 2.72 0.86 -2.37
CA ALA A 55 2.88 -0.01 -1.22
C ALA A 55 4.29 0.06 -0.58
N VAL A 56 5.35 0.14 -1.39
CA VAL A 56 6.74 0.30 -0.92
C VAL A 56 6.92 1.65 -0.24
N ASP A 57 6.36 2.71 -0.84
CA ASP A 57 6.36 4.05 -0.25
C ASP A 57 5.64 4.07 1.10
N CYS A 58 4.39 3.58 1.17
CA CYS A 58 3.62 3.53 2.43
C CYS A 58 4.35 2.73 3.52
N MET A 59 4.98 1.61 3.15
CA MET A 59 5.76 0.81 4.09
C MET A 59 6.96 1.56 4.65
N SER A 60 7.74 2.22 3.77
CA SER A 60 8.91 2.98 4.19
C SER A 60 8.53 4.08 5.18
N GLU A 61 7.41 4.76 4.96
CA GLU A 61 6.92 5.82 5.85
C GLU A 61 6.50 5.29 7.22
N LEU A 62 5.81 4.14 7.25
CA LEU A 62 5.38 3.50 8.50
C LEU A 62 6.58 3.00 9.32
N ILE A 63 7.56 2.36 8.68
CA ILE A 63 8.79 1.90 9.35
C ILE A 63 9.62 3.08 9.84
N HIS A 64 9.77 4.13 9.03
CA HIS A 64 10.44 5.35 9.44
C HIS A 64 9.78 5.98 10.69
N CYS A 65 8.45 5.99 10.77
CA CYS A 65 7.75 6.42 11.99
C CYS A 65 8.14 5.58 13.21
N LYS A 66 8.24 4.24 13.07
CA LYS A 66 8.65 3.35 14.17
C LYS A 66 10.09 3.56 14.61
N VAL A 67 11.02 3.76 13.68
CA VAL A 67 12.43 4.04 13.97
C VAL A 67 12.55 5.34 14.78
N ILE A 68 11.90 6.41 14.30
CA ILE A 68 11.88 7.70 14.99
C ILE A 68 11.23 7.60 16.37
N ASP A 69 10.08 6.92 16.48
CA ASP A 69 9.37 6.74 17.75
C ASP A 69 10.25 6.04 18.79
N SER A 70 10.93 4.97 18.36
CA SER A 70 11.83 4.19 19.21
C SER A 70 13.08 4.98 19.64
N SER A 71 13.50 5.98 18.85
CA SER A 71 14.63 6.85 19.21
C SER A 71 14.33 7.79 20.37
N GLY A 72 13.06 8.02 20.71
CA GLY A 72 12.64 8.96 21.76
C GLY A 72 12.94 10.43 21.45
N ARG A 73 13.32 10.76 20.21
CA ARG A 73 13.74 12.12 19.81
C ARG A 73 12.58 13.07 19.49
N MET A 74 11.38 12.54 19.23
CA MET A 74 10.21 13.32 18.82
C MET A 74 9.13 13.34 19.90
N LYS A 75 8.40 14.46 19.96
CA LYS A 75 7.28 14.62 20.90
C LYS A 75 6.07 13.82 20.43
N SER A 76 5.21 13.42 21.38
CA SER A 76 4.02 12.61 21.06
C SER A 76 3.11 13.23 20.01
N HIS A 77 2.95 14.56 20.01
CA HIS A 77 2.15 15.26 19.00
C HIS A 77 2.73 15.12 17.59
N GLU A 78 4.05 15.28 17.45
CA GLU A 78 4.72 15.16 16.16
C GLU A 78 4.66 13.71 15.66
N LEU A 79 4.82 12.74 16.54
CA LEU A 79 4.64 11.32 16.23
C LEU A 79 3.21 11.01 15.76
N ILE A 80 2.18 11.56 16.42
CA ILE A 80 0.78 11.38 15.99
C ILE A 80 0.59 11.88 14.55
N LEU A 81 1.16 13.05 14.22
CA LEU A 81 1.08 13.60 12.87
C LEU A 81 1.84 12.74 11.85
N SER A 82 3.05 12.29 12.17
CA SER A 82 3.86 11.43 11.29
C SER A 82 3.17 10.10 11.01
N TYR A 83 2.74 9.38 12.06
CA TYR A 83 1.97 8.15 11.88
C TYR A 83 0.65 8.41 11.15
N GLY A 84 -0.03 9.51 11.49
CA GLY A 84 -1.30 9.86 10.90
C GLY A 84 -1.21 10.06 9.39
N LEU A 85 -0.19 10.78 8.92
CA LEU A 85 0.06 10.98 7.49
C LEU A 85 0.31 9.64 6.78
N ALA A 86 1.15 8.78 7.34
CA ALA A 86 1.47 7.47 6.77
C ALA A 86 0.22 6.58 6.68
N LEU A 87 -0.61 6.56 7.72
CA LEU A 87 -1.85 5.77 7.76
C LEU A 87 -2.91 6.31 6.78
N VAL A 88 -3.06 7.63 6.67
CA VAL A 88 -3.95 8.25 5.68
C VAL A 88 -3.52 7.88 4.25
N ARG A 89 -2.21 7.94 3.96
CA ARG A 89 -1.66 7.55 2.65
C ARG A 89 -1.94 6.08 2.33
N PHE A 90 -1.75 5.19 3.30
CA PHE A 90 -2.09 3.77 3.14
C PHE A 90 -3.57 3.55 2.85
N VAL A 91 -4.48 4.17 3.63
CA VAL A 91 -5.92 4.00 3.41
C VAL A 91 -6.32 4.53 2.02
N ASN A 92 -5.73 5.65 1.58
CA ASN A 92 -5.96 6.16 0.24
C ASN A 92 -5.43 5.19 -0.84
N LEU A 93 -4.25 4.59 -0.66
CA LEU A 93 -3.67 3.59 -1.58
C LEU A 93 -4.66 2.44 -1.85
N ILE A 94 -5.22 1.85 -0.79
CA ILE A 94 -6.08 0.67 -0.92
C ILE A 94 -7.46 1.00 -1.49
N THR A 95 -7.89 2.27 -1.41
CA THR A 95 -9.21 2.66 -1.89
C THR A 95 -9.18 3.34 -3.26
N GLU A 96 -8.03 3.88 -3.70
CA GLU A 96 -7.94 4.69 -4.90
C GLU A 96 -8.40 3.96 -6.18
N ARG A 97 -8.07 2.68 -6.37
CA ARG A 97 -8.46 1.96 -7.61
C ARG A 97 -9.97 1.69 -7.65
N LYS A 98 -10.51 1.05 -6.60
CA LYS A 98 -11.93 0.69 -6.52
C LYS A 98 -12.85 1.92 -6.53
N GLN A 99 -12.39 3.01 -5.92
CA GLN A 99 -13.18 4.24 -5.80
C GLN A 99 -13.22 5.06 -7.11
N LYS A 100 -12.32 4.80 -8.07
CA LYS A 100 -12.38 5.39 -9.42
C LYS A 100 -13.47 4.75 -10.29
N MET A 101 -13.82 3.50 -10.02
CA MET A 101 -14.84 2.76 -10.78
C MET A 101 -16.23 2.96 -10.17
N VAL A 102 -16.35 2.80 -8.85
CA VAL A 102 -17.64 2.89 -8.15
C VAL A 102 -17.45 3.59 -6.79
N SER A 103 -18.41 4.43 -6.40
CA SER A 103 -18.41 5.06 -5.08
C SER A 103 -18.79 4.05 -3.99
N ILE A 104 -17.80 3.29 -3.51
CA ILE A 104 -17.96 2.30 -2.44
C ILE A 104 -17.56 2.92 -1.09
N PRO A 105 -18.34 2.73 -0.01
CA PRO A 105 -17.96 3.20 1.32
C PRO A 105 -16.62 2.58 1.79
N LEU A 106 -15.69 3.40 2.30
CA LEU A 106 -14.36 2.94 2.75
C LEU A 106 -14.42 1.81 3.79
N ARG A 107 -15.44 1.84 4.67
CA ARG A 107 -15.66 0.79 5.68
C ARG A 107 -16.01 -0.56 5.04
N GLN A 108 -16.69 -0.57 3.89
CA GLN A 108 -17.00 -1.77 3.14
C GLN A 108 -15.74 -2.32 2.47
N LEU A 109 -14.97 -1.45 1.79
CA LEU A 109 -13.69 -1.82 1.19
C LEU A 109 -12.72 -2.44 2.20
N ALA A 110 -12.64 -1.88 3.41
CA ALA A 110 -11.81 -2.43 4.47
C ALA A 110 -12.20 -3.86 4.85
N ARG A 111 -13.51 -4.18 4.90
CA ARG A 111 -13.98 -5.55 5.17
C ARG A 111 -13.62 -6.52 4.05
N GLU A 112 -13.79 -6.10 2.79
CA GLU A 112 -13.43 -6.92 1.62
C GLU A 112 -11.93 -7.25 1.59
N MET A 113 -11.10 -6.37 2.16
CA MET A 113 -9.64 -6.52 2.19
C MET A 113 -9.11 -7.09 3.50
N ASP A 114 -9.97 -7.57 4.41
CA ASP A 114 -9.61 -8.05 5.76
C ASP A 114 -8.82 -7.02 6.60
N ILE A 115 -9.12 -5.74 6.42
CA ILE A 115 -8.55 -4.65 7.21
C ILE A 115 -9.57 -4.26 8.29
N PRO A 116 -9.15 -4.17 9.58
CA PRO A 116 -10.04 -3.74 10.64
C PRO A 116 -10.63 -2.36 10.36
N VAL A 117 -11.96 -2.25 10.42
CA VAL A 117 -12.72 -1.02 10.10
C VAL A 117 -12.24 0.19 10.88
N TRP A 118 -11.77 0.01 12.12
CA TRP A 118 -11.26 1.10 12.94
C TRP A 118 -10.01 1.79 12.35
N VAL A 119 -9.25 1.14 11.45
CA VAL A 119 -8.13 1.75 10.73
C VAL A 119 -8.65 2.82 9.75
N VAL A 120 -9.80 2.59 9.12
CA VAL A 120 -10.49 3.59 8.28
C VAL A 120 -11.03 4.71 9.15
N ASP A 121 -11.55 4.38 10.33
CA ASP A 121 -12.05 5.39 11.28
C ASP A 121 -10.92 6.29 11.77
N LEU A 122 -9.74 5.72 12.00
CA LEU A 122 -8.53 6.46 12.33
C LEU A 122 -8.16 7.46 11.23
N ARG A 123 -8.22 7.05 9.95
CA ARG A 123 -8.06 7.97 8.82
C ARG A 123 -9.11 9.08 8.83
N HIS A 124 -10.36 8.75 9.09
CA HIS A 124 -11.44 9.74 9.15
C HIS A 124 -11.16 10.78 10.24
N GLU A 125 -10.86 10.34 11.46
CA GLU A 125 -10.50 11.21 12.59
C GLU A 125 -9.34 12.16 12.25
N LEU A 126 -8.24 11.62 11.71
CA LEU A 126 -7.05 12.37 11.32
C LEU A 126 -7.36 13.45 10.27
N THR A 127 -8.10 13.10 9.22
CA THR A 127 -8.44 14.06 8.15
C THR A 127 -9.42 15.15 8.59
N HIS A 128 -10.21 14.90 9.63
CA HIS A 128 -11.11 15.90 10.22
C HIS A 128 -10.48 16.65 11.42
N GLY A 129 -9.16 16.50 11.62
CA GLY A 129 -8.42 17.22 12.67
C GLY A 129 -8.66 16.69 14.09
N LYS A 130 -9.32 15.55 14.26
CA LYS A 130 -9.48 14.89 15.56
C LYS A 130 -8.27 14.01 15.81
N LEU A 131 -7.29 14.54 16.55
CA LEU A 131 -6.04 13.82 16.79
C LEU A 131 -6.29 12.60 17.70
N PRO A 132 -6.02 11.37 17.23
CA PRO A 132 -6.16 10.16 18.02
C PRO A 132 -5.03 10.04 19.06
N ARG A 133 -5.18 9.09 19.98
CA ARG A 133 -4.10 8.74 20.91
C ARG A 133 -2.93 8.14 20.15
N LEU A 134 -1.69 8.49 20.52
CA LEU A 134 -0.48 7.92 19.92
C LEU A 134 -0.45 6.38 19.96
N ALA A 135 -0.94 5.78 21.05
CA ALA A 135 -1.04 4.32 21.16
C ALA A 135 -1.93 3.70 20.06
N LEU A 136 -2.99 4.40 19.63
CA LEU A 136 -3.86 3.95 18.56
C LEU A 136 -3.16 4.07 17.19
N CYS A 137 -2.39 5.14 16.97
CA CYS A 137 -1.54 5.29 15.78
C CYS A 137 -0.51 4.16 15.66
N ARG A 138 0.18 3.83 16.76
CA ARG A 138 1.15 2.71 16.80
C ARG A 138 0.49 1.39 16.45
N LYS A 139 -0.65 1.10 17.07
CA LYS A 139 -1.44 -0.11 16.77
C LYS A 139 -1.91 -0.13 15.31
N GLY A 140 -2.34 1.02 14.77
CA GLY A 140 -2.71 1.17 13.37
C GLY A 140 -1.55 0.83 12.44
N CYS A 141 -0.36 1.36 12.73
CA CYS A 141 0.86 1.07 12.00
C CYS A 141 1.18 -0.44 12.00
N ASP A 142 1.10 -1.10 13.15
CA ASP A 142 1.37 -2.55 13.24
C ASP A 142 0.39 -3.38 12.40
N VAL A 143 -0.90 -3.07 12.45
CA VAL A 143 -1.93 -3.75 11.65
C VAL A 143 -1.67 -3.55 10.15
N VAL A 144 -1.38 -2.32 9.74
CA VAL A 144 -1.13 -2.00 8.33
C VAL A 144 0.15 -2.66 7.82
N LEU A 145 1.23 -2.65 8.62
CA LEU A 145 2.48 -3.32 8.25
C LEU A 145 2.32 -4.84 8.12
N ASP A 146 1.54 -5.48 9.00
CA ASP A 146 1.23 -6.91 8.89
C ASP A 146 0.38 -7.20 7.65
N TRP A 147 -0.62 -6.36 7.36
CA TRP A 147 -1.43 -6.48 6.16
C TRP A 147 -0.59 -6.34 4.89
N LEU A 148 0.26 -5.30 4.80
CA LEU A 148 1.16 -5.09 3.66
C LEU A 148 2.11 -6.27 3.46
N ARG A 149 2.63 -6.85 4.55
CA ARG A 149 3.47 -8.06 4.50
C ARG A 149 2.75 -9.20 3.78
N LYS A 150 1.51 -9.46 4.19
CA LYS A 150 0.69 -10.57 3.69
C LYS A 150 0.19 -10.35 2.27
N MET A 151 -0.29 -9.16 1.95
CA MET A 151 -0.99 -8.90 0.69
C MET A 151 -0.10 -8.38 -0.42
N TYR A 152 0.95 -7.63 -0.11
CA TYR A 152 1.84 -7.11 -1.14
C TYR A 152 3.06 -8.02 -1.33
N TRP A 153 3.81 -8.30 -0.27
CA TRP A 153 5.12 -8.96 -0.43
C TRP A 153 5.02 -10.47 -0.64
N ASN A 154 4.13 -11.17 0.06
CA ASN A 154 3.94 -12.60 -0.20
C ASN A 154 3.33 -12.84 -1.58
N ARG A 155 2.48 -11.92 -2.08
CA ARG A 155 1.96 -12.00 -3.45
C ARG A 155 3.03 -11.67 -4.48
N GLN A 156 3.89 -10.67 -4.27
CA GLN A 156 5.01 -10.40 -5.19
C GLN A 156 6.02 -11.55 -5.27
N LEU A 157 6.23 -12.28 -4.15
CA LEU A 157 7.07 -13.49 -4.11
C LEU A 157 6.40 -14.70 -4.76
N GLY A 158 5.06 -14.77 -4.77
CA GLY A 158 4.28 -15.72 -5.55
C GLY A 158 4.16 -15.35 -7.04
N ASN A 159 4.17 -14.05 -7.36
CA ASN A 159 3.89 -13.48 -8.67
C ASN A 159 5.13 -13.17 -9.54
N ASN A 160 6.25 -13.89 -9.36
CA ASN A 160 7.16 -14.08 -10.50
C ASN A 160 6.49 -14.90 -11.63
N LEU A 161 5.25 -15.34 -11.44
CA LEU A 161 4.29 -15.90 -12.40
C LEU A 161 2.89 -15.39 -12.03
N CYS A 162 2.07 -14.92 -12.97
CA CYS A 162 0.74 -14.28 -12.81
C CYS A 162 0.84 -12.74 -12.88
N GLU A 163 0.89 -12.19 -14.09
CA GLU A 163 -0.29 -11.77 -14.86
C GLU A 163 -0.83 -10.46 -14.28
N GLU A 164 -0.65 -9.38 -15.06
CA GLU A 164 -1.52 -8.22 -14.98
C GLU A 164 -2.94 -8.78 -15.05
N ASP A 165 -3.72 -8.64 -13.96
CA ASP A 165 -5.03 -9.25 -13.78
C ASP A 165 -5.89 -9.07 -15.06
N GLU A 166 -5.97 -10.11 -15.90
CA GLU A 166 -6.84 -10.16 -17.08
C GLU A 166 -8.32 -10.14 -16.65
N ASP A 167 -8.60 -10.51 -15.39
CA ASP A 167 -9.92 -10.45 -14.76
C ASP A 167 -10.49 -9.00 -14.72
N ASP A 168 -9.65 -7.98 -14.52
CA ASP A 168 -10.09 -6.57 -14.47
C ASP A 168 -10.42 -6.00 -15.87
N LYS A 169 -9.95 -6.64 -16.96
CA LYS A 169 -10.33 -6.29 -18.34
C LYS A 169 -11.63 -6.97 -18.74
N GLU A 170 -11.85 -8.21 -18.31
CA GLU A 170 -13.12 -8.92 -18.55
C GLU A 170 -14.28 -8.20 -17.84
N GLU A 171 -14.09 -7.71 -16.62
CA GLU A 171 -15.09 -6.86 -15.94
C GLU A 171 -15.30 -5.50 -16.65
N GLN A 172 -14.27 -4.90 -17.26
CA GLN A 172 -14.41 -3.67 -18.05
C GLN A 172 -15.20 -3.90 -19.35
N GLU A 173 -14.93 -5.01 -20.06
CA GLU A 173 -15.65 -5.38 -21.28
C GLU A 173 -17.12 -5.75 -20.99
N GLU A 174 -17.41 -6.44 -19.87
CA GLU A 174 -18.80 -6.73 -19.47
C GLU A 174 -19.60 -5.49 -19.05
N VAL A 175 -18.96 -4.53 -18.37
CA VAL A 175 -19.63 -3.29 -17.96
C VAL A 175 -19.88 -2.36 -19.16
N GLU A 176 -18.95 -2.27 -20.10
CA GLU A 176 -19.13 -1.53 -21.35
C GLU A 176 -20.18 -2.19 -22.26
N ALA A 177 -20.17 -3.52 -22.41
CA ALA A 177 -21.16 -4.23 -23.20
C ALA A 177 -22.59 -4.12 -22.64
N ASN A 178 -22.75 -4.14 -21.31
CA ASN A 178 -24.05 -3.93 -20.68
C ASN A 178 -24.52 -2.47 -20.79
N ALA A 179 -23.62 -1.50 -20.81
CA ALA A 179 -23.97 -0.10 -21.01
C ALA A 179 -24.39 0.20 -22.46
N GLU A 180 -23.79 -0.46 -23.46
CA GLU A 180 -24.19 -0.36 -24.87
C GLU A 180 -25.55 -1.02 -25.13
N LEU A 181 -25.82 -2.19 -24.52
CA LEU A 181 -27.11 -2.90 -24.65
C LEU A 181 -28.30 -2.14 -24.04
N ASP A 182 -28.08 -1.38 -22.97
CA ASP A 182 -29.14 -0.58 -22.31
C ASP A 182 -29.39 0.75 -23.05
N SER A 183 -28.42 1.23 -23.85
CA SER A 183 -28.58 2.39 -24.72
C SER A 183 -29.42 2.09 -25.97
N ASP A 184 -29.33 0.87 -26.51
CA ASP A 184 -30.07 0.44 -27.71
C ASP A 184 -31.52 0.00 -27.42
N ALA A 185 -31.95 -0.04 -26.16
CA ALA A 185 -33.30 -0.46 -25.77
C ALA A 185 -34.37 0.65 -25.85
N TRP A 186 -33.99 1.89 -26.20
CA TRP A 186 -34.89 3.05 -26.24
C TRP A 186 -34.81 3.93 -27.49
N GLU A 187 -34.31 3.42 -28.63
CA GLU A 187 -34.60 4.00 -29.95
C GLU A 187 -35.65 3.21 -30.74
#